data_AF-A0A0A0HZN1-F1
#
_entry.id   AF-A0A0A0HZN1-F1
#
_cell.length_a   1.000
_cell.length_b   1.000
_cell.length_c   1.000
_cell.angle_alpha   90.00
_cell.angle_beta   90.00
_cell.angle_gamma   90.00
#
_symmetry.space_group_name_H-M   'P 1'
#
loop_
_entity.id
_entity.type
_entity.pdbx_description
1 polymer ?
#
loop_
_entity_poly.entity_id
_entity_poly.type
_entity_poly.pdbx_seq_one_letter_code
_entity_poly.pdbx_strand_id
1 'polypeptide(L)'
;MKENKKNYYIFLGDSKVDVSEKVYKGYWQETNRENYLNRLDKENKLGYFSEFISDRADRSMEERLIDKAVDLEKLVAVKMQIEALNKALDKLSPEEREIIQALFFDEIPQRELAKTLNISQGAVFRRKEKTLEKLKVFLEDWGEK
;
A
#
# COMPACT_ATOMS: atom_id res chain seq x y z
N MET A 1 38.29 0.83 63.49
CA MET A 1 37.02 0.75 62.71
C MET A 1 37.32 -0.04 61.45
N LYS A 2 36.72 -1.22 61.27
CA LYS A 2 36.92 -2.02 60.03
C LYS A 2 36.03 -1.41 58.95
N GLU A 3 36.63 -0.76 57.95
CA GLU A 3 35.93 -0.36 56.73
C GLU A 3 35.37 -1.61 56.06
N ASN A 4 34.04 -1.73 55.97
CA ASN A 4 33.38 -2.72 55.14
C ASN A 4 33.64 -2.38 53.67
N LYS A 5 34.79 -2.81 53.13
CA LYS A 5 35.02 -2.79 51.68
C LYS A 5 33.99 -3.71 51.03
N LYS A 6 32.95 -3.12 50.44
CA LYS A 6 32.03 -3.85 49.57
C LYS A 6 32.83 -4.36 48.37
N ASN A 7 32.87 -5.67 48.18
CA ASN A 7 33.45 -6.26 46.98
C ASN A 7 32.41 -6.14 45.85
N TYR A 8 32.76 -5.42 44.79
CA TYR A 8 31.92 -5.26 43.61
C TYR A 8 32.33 -6.26 42.53
N TYR A 9 31.38 -6.78 41.78
CA TYR A 9 31.64 -7.71 40.69
C TYR A 9 30.64 -7.52 39.54
N ILE A 10 31.03 -7.94 38.35
CA ILE A 10 30.16 -8.02 37.17
C ILE A 10 30.27 -9.41 36.55
N PHE A 11 29.28 -9.79 35.74
CA PHE A 11 29.31 -11.03 34.96
C PHE A 11 29.67 -10.72 33.52
N LEU A 12 30.62 -11.49 32.96
CA LEU A 12 30.96 -11.50 31.55
C LEU A 12 30.68 -12.91 31.03
N GLY A 13 29.53 -13.10 30.36
CA GLY A 13 28.98 -14.43 30.10
C GLY A 13 28.74 -15.17 31.43
N ASP A 14 29.30 -16.37 31.55
CA ASP A 14 29.16 -17.20 32.76
C ASP A 14 30.22 -16.92 33.83
N SER A 15 31.15 -15.98 33.59
CA SER A 15 32.27 -15.71 34.50
C SER A 15 32.02 -14.50 35.40
N LYS A 16 32.23 -14.68 36.71
CA LYS A 16 32.17 -13.61 37.72
C LYS A 16 33.53 -12.93 37.84
N VAL A 17 33.58 -11.61 37.63
CA VAL A 17 34.81 -10.82 37.68
C VAL A 17 34.67 -9.73 38.74
N ASP A 18 35.57 -9.73 39.72
CA ASP A 18 35.64 -8.68 40.74
C ASP A 18 36.20 -7.38 40.15
N VAL A 19 35.57 -6.26 40.45
CA VAL A 19 35.89 -4.95 39.86
C VAL A 19 35.89 -3.84 40.91
N SER A 20 36.47 -2.69 40.56
CA SER A 20 36.36 -1.49 41.40
C SER A 20 34.93 -0.95 41.40
N GLU A 21 34.56 -0.22 42.46
CA GLU A 21 33.26 0.45 42.57
C GLU A 21 32.97 1.37 41.38
N LYS A 22 33.99 2.10 40.89
CA LYS A 22 33.86 3.00 39.73
C LYS A 22 33.46 2.24 38.47
N VAL A 23 34.10 1.10 38.21
CA VAL A 23 33.79 0.24 37.06
C VAL A 23 32.39 -0.36 37.20
N TYR A 24 32.04 -0.85 38.39
CA TYR A 24 30.70 -1.38 38.66
C TYR A 24 29.60 -0.36 38.40
N LYS A 25 29.75 0.86 38.94
CA LYS A 25 28.78 1.95 38.74
C LYS A 25 28.66 2.34 37.27
N GLY A 26 29.78 2.46 36.56
CA GLY A 26 29.79 2.78 35.13
C GLY A 26 29.10 1.72 34.28
N TYR A 27 29.40 0.44 34.55
CA TYR A 27 28.75 -0.69 33.86
C TYR A 27 27.23 -0.66 34.04
N TRP A 28 26.75 -0.61 35.29
CA TRP A 28 25.32 -0.60 35.56
C TRP A 28 24.62 0.67 35.10
N GLN A 29 25.30 1.82 35.07
CA GLN A 29 24.75 3.04 34.49
C GLN A 29 24.44 2.86 33.00
N GLU A 30 25.37 2.30 32.22
CA GLU A 30 25.15 2.07 30.79
C GLU A 30 24.14 0.95 30.56
N THR A 31 24.25 -0.17 31.27
CA THR A 31 23.27 -1.27 31.18
C THR A 31 21.85 -0.81 31.51
N ASN A 32 21.68 0.04 32.54
CA ASN A 32 20.37 0.58 32.87
C ASN A 32 19.86 1.55 31.81
N ARG A 33 20.74 2.36 31.22
CA ARG A 33 20.39 3.27 30.12
C ARG A 33 19.94 2.50 28.88
N GLU A 34 20.67 1.48 28.47
CA GLU A 34 20.28 0.60 27.35
C GLU A 34 18.94 -0.10 27.63
N ASN A 35 18.76 -0.64 28.84
CA ASN A 35 17.49 -1.26 29.23
C ASN A 35 16.32 -0.27 29.22
N TYR A 36 16.55 0.98 29.64
CA TYR A 36 15.55 2.04 29.59
C TYR A 36 15.17 2.38 28.15
N LEU A 37 16.17 2.59 27.27
CA LEU A 37 15.93 2.86 25.84
C LEU A 37 15.16 1.70 25.18
N ASN A 38 15.56 0.46 25.44
CA ASN A 38 14.85 -0.73 24.94
C ASN A 38 13.39 -0.81 25.40
N ARG A 39 13.08 -0.37 26.63
CA ARG A 39 11.69 -0.29 27.12
C ARG A 39 10.93 0.81 26.38
N LEU A 40 11.55 1.98 26.24
CA LEU A 40 10.96 3.13 25.56
C LEU A 40 10.64 2.80 24.10
N ASP A 41 11.54 2.12 23.39
CA ASP A 41 11.33 1.69 22.01
C ASP A 41 10.13 0.74 21.89
N LYS A 42 10.04 -0.25 22.79
CA LYS A 42 8.89 -1.18 22.84
C LYS A 42 7.58 -0.48 23.15
N GLU A 43 7.57 0.45 24.11
CA GLU A 43 6.39 1.25 24.45
C GLU A 43 5.92 2.10 23.26
N ASN A 44 6.86 2.67 22.51
CA ASN A 44 6.60 3.45 21.30
C ASN A 44 6.40 2.58 20.04
N LYS A 45 6.40 1.25 20.18
CA LYS A 45 6.25 0.28 19.07
C LYS A 45 7.29 0.49 17.95
N LEU A 46 8.49 0.92 18.32
CA LEU A 46 9.63 1.02 17.43
C LEU A 46 10.26 -0.36 17.26
N GLY A 47 10.42 -0.81 16.02
CA GLY A 47 11.16 -2.02 15.67
C GLY A 47 12.51 -1.68 15.08
N TYR A 48 13.54 -2.45 15.43
CA TYR A 48 14.88 -2.28 14.84
C TYR A 48 14.92 -2.91 13.44
N PHE A 49 15.61 -2.26 12.50
CA PHE A 49 15.78 -2.78 11.13
C PHE A 49 16.42 -4.18 11.10
N SER A 50 17.33 -4.46 12.04
CA SER A 50 17.98 -5.77 12.20
C SER A 50 17.01 -6.91 12.52
N GLU A 51 15.85 -6.64 13.12
CA GLU A 51 14.82 -7.65 13.41
C GLU A 51 14.06 -8.10 12.14
N PHE A 52 14.12 -7.30 11.08
CA PHE A 52 13.49 -7.60 9.80
C PHE A 52 14.42 -8.30 8.81
N ILE A 53 15.75 -8.13 8.96
CA ILE A 53 16.77 -8.68 8.05
C ILE A 53 17.30 -10.06 8.47
N SER A 54 16.98 -10.55 9.66
CA SER A 54 17.54 -11.84 10.12
C SER A 54 17.21 -12.98 9.16
N ASP A 55 18.22 -13.74 8.71
CA ASP A 55 18.14 -14.93 7.85
C ASP A 55 17.23 -16.06 8.38
N ARG A 56 16.64 -15.89 9.57
CA ARG A 56 15.69 -16.82 10.19
C ARG A 56 14.23 -16.54 9.85
N ALA A 57 13.96 -15.48 9.08
CA ALA A 57 12.60 -15.14 8.69
C ALA A 57 12.25 -15.85 7.38
N ASP A 58 11.21 -16.69 7.40
CA ASP A 58 10.69 -17.39 6.21
C ASP A 58 10.04 -16.45 5.18
N ARG A 59 10.00 -15.15 5.46
CA ARG A 59 9.29 -14.12 4.69
C ARG A 59 10.13 -12.87 4.47
N SER A 60 9.97 -12.28 3.30
CA SER A 60 10.69 -11.05 2.93
C SER A 60 10.20 -9.84 3.74
N MET A 61 11.00 -8.78 3.78
CA MET A 61 10.67 -7.55 4.52
C MET A 61 9.40 -6.89 3.97
N GLU A 62 9.21 -6.92 2.65
CA GLU A 62 8.04 -6.42 1.95
C GLU A 62 6.76 -7.16 2.38
N GLU A 63 6.84 -8.45 2.65
CA GLU A 63 5.70 -9.25 3.11
C GLU A 63 5.33 -8.98 4.58
N ARG A 64 6.28 -8.47 5.37
CA ARG A 64 6.08 -8.14 6.79
C ARG A 64 5.54 -6.71 6.97
N LEU A 65 5.81 -5.82 6.03
CA LEU A 65 5.43 -4.40 6.05
C LEU A 65 4.39 -4.05 4.96
N ILE A 66 3.50 -4.98 4.64
CA ILE A 66 2.43 -4.73 3.66
C ILE A 66 1.51 -3.62 4.18
N ASP A 67 1.35 -2.57 3.36
CA ASP A 67 0.31 -1.57 3.59
C ASP A 67 -1.06 -2.17 3.31
N LYS A 68 -1.78 -2.53 4.38
CA LYS A 68 -3.13 -3.10 4.28
C LYS A 68 -4.19 -2.07 3.88
N ALA A 69 -3.86 -0.78 3.86
CA ALA A 69 -4.79 0.25 3.38
C ALA A 69 -4.99 0.19 1.87
N VAL A 70 -3.99 -0.34 1.13
CA VAL A 70 -4.03 -0.42 -0.33
C VAL A 70 -4.07 -1.87 -0.77
N ASP A 71 -5.18 -2.25 -1.40
CA ASP A 71 -5.32 -3.54 -2.05
C ASP A 71 -4.65 -3.49 -3.44
N LEU A 72 -3.40 -3.95 -3.50
CA LEU A 72 -2.58 -3.94 -4.72
C LEU A 72 -3.22 -4.77 -5.84
N GLU A 73 -3.83 -5.91 -5.50
CA GLU A 73 -4.49 -6.77 -6.48
C GLU A 73 -5.68 -6.04 -7.13
N LYS A 74 -6.51 -5.39 -6.31
CA LYS A 74 -7.60 -4.55 -6.81
C LYS A 74 -7.08 -3.39 -7.67
N LEU A 75 -6.00 -2.72 -7.25
CA LEU A 75 -5.44 -1.60 -8.00
C LEU A 75 -4.97 -2.05 -9.39
N VAL A 76 -4.22 -3.16 -9.45
CA VAL A 76 -3.76 -3.75 -10.72
C VAL A 76 -4.94 -4.17 -11.58
N ALA A 77 -5.94 -4.85 -11.01
CA ALA A 77 -7.15 -5.25 -11.73
C ALA A 77 -7.90 -4.04 -12.33
N VAL A 78 -8.11 -2.97 -11.55
CA VAL A 78 -8.75 -1.73 -12.02
C VAL A 78 -7.93 -1.09 -13.14
N LYS A 79 -6.60 -1.05 -13.01
CA LYS A 79 -5.73 -0.52 -14.06
C LYS A 79 -5.87 -1.30 -15.37
N MET A 80 -5.90 -2.63 -15.30
CA MET A 80 -6.10 -3.49 -16.47
C MET A 80 -7.49 -3.27 -17.10
N GLN A 81 -8.53 -3.09 -16.29
CA GLN A 81 -9.88 -2.77 -16.78
C GLN A 81 -9.94 -1.41 -17.49
N ILE A 82 -9.27 -0.38 -16.96
CA ILE A 82 -9.17 0.94 -17.60
C ILE A 82 -8.43 0.83 -18.94
N GLU A 83 -7.33 0.08 -19.00
CA GLU A 83 -6.60 -0.14 -20.24
C GLU A 83 -7.45 -0.88 -21.29
N ALA A 84 -8.22 -1.88 -20.87
CA ALA A 84 -9.14 -2.61 -21.75
C ALA A 84 -10.25 -1.70 -22.28
N LEU A 85 -10.86 -0.89 -21.41
CA LEU A 85 -11.87 0.09 -21.80
C LEU A 85 -11.33 1.10 -22.81
N ASN A 86 -10.13 1.66 -22.58
CA ASN A 86 -9.52 2.59 -23.53
C ASN A 86 -9.31 1.96 -24.90
N LYS A 87 -8.81 0.72 -24.96
CA LYS A 87 -8.67 -0.03 -26.22
C LYS A 87 -10.02 -0.26 -26.91
N ALA A 88 -11.08 -0.52 -26.15
CA ALA A 88 -12.42 -0.69 -26.69
C ALA A 88 -12.99 0.63 -27.24
N LEU A 89 -12.78 1.74 -26.53
CA LEU A 89 -13.17 3.08 -26.97
C LEU A 89 -12.45 3.52 -28.25
N ASP A 90 -11.18 3.14 -28.42
CA ASP A 90 -10.42 3.44 -29.64
C ASP A 90 -10.91 2.69 -30.89
N LYS A 91 -11.67 1.60 -30.71
CA LYS A 91 -12.33 0.87 -31.82
C LYS A 91 -13.64 1.53 -32.27
N LEU A 92 -14.19 2.47 -31.50
CA LEU A 92 -15.42 3.16 -31.86
C LEU A 92 -15.19 4.16 -33.00
N SER A 93 -16.21 4.38 -33.81
CA SER A 93 -16.19 5.49 -34.77
C SER A 93 -16.22 6.84 -34.04
N PRO A 94 -15.79 7.95 -34.68
CA PRO A 94 -15.82 9.28 -34.07
C PRO A 94 -17.19 9.68 -33.52
N GLU A 95 -18.28 9.39 -34.26
CA GLU A 95 -19.66 9.69 -33.82
C GLU A 95 -20.05 8.88 -32.57
N GLU A 96 -19.66 7.61 -32.51
CA GLU A 96 -19.95 6.74 -31.38
C GLU A 96 -19.16 7.18 -30.13
N ARG A 97 -17.90 7.54 -30.32
CA ARG A 97 -17.04 8.08 -29.26
C ARG A 97 -17.58 9.39 -28.72
N GLU A 98 -18.04 10.29 -29.58
CA GLU A 98 -18.65 11.58 -29.18
C GLU A 98 -19.89 11.37 -28.31
N ILE A 99 -20.76 10.41 -28.67
CA ILE A 99 -21.96 10.08 -27.87
C ILE A 99 -21.58 9.53 -26.50
N ILE A 100 -20.58 8.63 -26.42
CA ILE A 100 -20.12 8.08 -25.15
C ILE A 100 -19.45 9.16 -24.28
N GLN A 101 -18.59 9.98 -24.88
CA GLN A 101 -17.92 11.10 -24.20
C GLN A 101 -18.95 12.05 -23.59
N ALA A 102 -19.89 12.54 -24.41
CA ALA A 102 -20.89 13.49 -23.97
C ALA A 102 -21.78 12.92 -22.85
N LEU A 103 -22.25 11.67 -22.97
CA LEU A 103 -23.23 11.11 -22.04
C LEU A 103 -22.62 10.60 -20.72
N PHE A 104 -21.39 10.07 -20.74
CA PHE A 104 -20.80 9.37 -19.58
C PHE A 104 -19.62 10.10 -18.93
N PHE A 105 -18.92 10.98 -19.66
CA PHE A 105 -17.77 11.70 -19.13
C PHE A 105 -18.05 13.18 -18.92
N ASP A 106 -18.76 13.80 -19.86
CA ASP A 106 -19.13 15.22 -19.78
C ASP A 106 -20.50 15.43 -19.11
N GLU A 107 -21.19 14.33 -18.77
CA GLU A 107 -22.50 14.30 -18.11
C GLU A 107 -23.60 15.12 -18.82
N ILE A 108 -23.50 15.27 -20.14
CA ILE A 108 -24.46 16.00 -20.95
C ILE A 108 -25.76 15.19 -21.04
N PRO A 109 -26.93 15.76 -20.67
CA PRO A 109 -28.20 15.06 -20.78
C PRO A 109 -28.54 14.72 -22.24
N GLN A 110 -29.16 13.56 -22.48
CA GLN A 110 -29.56 13.12 -23.84
C GLN A 110 -30.40 14.16 -24.59
N ARG A 111 -31.25 14.92 -23.88
CA ARG A 111 -32.08 15.97 -24.47
C ARG A 111 -31.24 17.13 -25.01
N GLU A 112 -30.16 17.48 -24.33
CA GLU A 112 -29.26 18.55 -24.76
C GLU A 112 -28.38 18.07 -25.91
N LEU A 113 -27.81 16.87 -25.79
CA LEU A 113 -27.05 16.25 -26.86
C LEU A 113 -27.86 16.13 -28.16
N ALA A 114 -29.14 15.77 -28.06
CA ALA A 114 -30.05 15.72 -29.20
C ALA A 114 -30.20 17.06 -29.91
N LYS A 115 -30.25 18.17 -29.16
CA LYS A 115 -30.30 19.53 -29.73
C LYS A 115 -28.98 19.88 -30.41
N THR A 116 -27.85 19.59 -29.77
CA THR A 116 -26.51 19.84 -30.32
C THR A 116 -26.28 19.11 -31.63
N LEU A 117 -26.70 17.84 -31.70
CA LEU A 117 -26.59 17.00 -32.88
C LEU A 117 -27.72 17.22 -33.90
N ASN A 118 -28.70 18.08 -33.60
CA ASN A 118 -29.89 18.33 -34.42
C ASN A 118 -30.65 17.04 -34.82
N ILE A 119 -30.80 16.11 -33.88
CA ILE A 119 -31.52 14.85 -34.05
C ILE A 119 -32.58 14.66 -32.95
N SER A 120 -33.44 13.66 -33.10
CA SER A 120 -34.41 13.34 -32.04
C SER A 120 -33.72 12.69 -30.83
N GLN A 121 -34.27 12.90 -29.63
CA GLN A 121 -33.79 12.22 -28.43
C GLN A 121 -33.82 10.69 -28.58
N GLY A 122 -34.82 10.15 -29.28
CA GLY A 122 -34.90 8.72 -29.58
C GLY A 122 -33.76 8.22 -30.49
N ALA A 123 -33.26 9.08 -31.39
CA ALA A 123 -32.09 8.75 -32.21
C ALA A 123 -30.81 8.69 -31.36
N VAL A 124 -30.62 9.64 -30.42
CA VAL A 124 -29.52 9.60 -29.44
C VAL A 124 -29.58 8.32 -28.62
N PHE A 125 -30.76 7.97 -28.08
CA PHE A 125 -30.94 6.75 -27.30
C PHE A 125 -30.54 5.50 -28.09
N ARG A 126 -31.04 5.34 -29.32
CA ARG A 126 -30.71 4.20 -30.19
C ARG A 126 -29.21 4.12 -30.52
N ARG A 127 -28.57 5.26 -30.78
CA ARG A 127 -27.12 5.30 -31.04
C ARG A 127 -26.31 4.94 -29.79
N LYS A 128 -26.71 5.43 -28.62
CA LYS A 128 -26.11 5.06 -27.33
C LYS A 128 -26.20 3.56 -27.09
N GLU A 129 -27.40 2.96 -27.21
CA GLU A 129 -27.58 1.51 -27.00
C GLU A 129 -26.72 0.69 -27.96
N LYS A 130 -26.71 1.00 -29.26
CA LYS A 130 -25.85 0.32 -30.23
C LYS A 130 -24.36 0.45 -29.91
N THR A 131 -23.94 1.61 -29.42
CA THR A 131 -22.54 1.85 -29.05
C THR A 131 -22.15 1.03 -27.82
N LEU A 132 -23.05 0.93 -26.83
CA LEU A 132 -22.85 0.10 -25.64
C LEU A 132 -22.81 -1.39 -26.00
N GLU A 133 -23.65 -1.86 -26.92
CA GLU A 133 -23.60 -3.23 -27.45
C GLU A 133 -22.24 -3.54 -28.09
N LYS A 134 -21.70 -2.61 -28.90
CA LYS A 134 -20.36 -2.76 -29.48
C LYS A 134 -19.27 -2.80 -28.43
N LEU A 135 -19.31 -1.89 -27.46
CA LEU A 135 -18.36 -1.86 -26.36
C LEU A 135 -18.40 -3.17 -25.56
N LYS A 136 -19.59 -3.73 -25.34
CA LYS A 136 -19.74 -5.02 -24.67
C LYS A 136 -19.00 -6.13 -25.44
N VAL A 137 -19.20 -6.22 -26.76
CA VAL A 137 -18.49 -7.21 -27.60
C VAL A 137 -16.97 -6.99 -27.56
N PHE A 138 -16.50 -5.74 -27.63
CA PHE A 138 -15.07 -5.44 -27.56
C PHE A 138 -14.42 -5.76 -26.21
N LEU A 139 -15.21 -5.80 -25.14
CA LEU A 139 -14.77 -6.13 -23.79
C LEU A 139 -14.95 -7.62 -23.46
N GLU A 140 -15.85 -8.33 -24.13
CA GLU A 140 -15.93 -9.81 -24.06
C GLU A 140 -14.61 -10.44 -24.55
N ASP A 141 -13.98 -9.88 -25.60
CA ASP A 141 -12.63 -10.25 -26.07
C ASP A 141 -11.55 -10.16 -24.97
N TRP A 142 -11.77 -9.37 -23.92
CA TRP A 142 -10.85 -9.19 -22.81
C TRP A 142 -11.09 -10.18 -21.67
N GLY A 143 -12.35 -10.55 -21.41
CA GLY A 143 -12.73 -11.46 -20.32
C GLY A 143 -12.41 -12.95 -20.58
N GLU A 144 -12.10 -13.32 -21.82
CA GLU A 144 -11.73 -14.70 -22.21
C GLU A 144 -10.22 -14.99 -22.13
N LYS A 145 -9.39 -14.03 -21.68
CA LYS A 145 -7.94 -14.18 -21.51
C LYS A 145 -7.53 -14.15 -20.05
#